data_AF-A0A5K1GTQ8-F1
#
_entry.id   AF-A0A5K1GTQ8-F1
#
_cell.length_a   1.000
_cell.length_b   1.000
_cell.length_c   1.000
_cell.angle_alpha   90.00
_cell.angle_beta   90.00
_cell.angle_gamma   90.00
#
_symmetry.space_group_name_H-M   'P 1'
#
loop_
_entity.id
_entity.type
_entity.pdbx_description
1 polymer ?
#
loop_
_entity_poly.entity_id
_entity_poly.type
_entity_poly.pdbx_seq_one_letter_code
_entity_poly.pdbx_strand_id
1 'polypeptide(L)' 'GCYFEEGEEVKPEMSVESAYNRSMETVISWIEKEIDQTKTYVIFRTFAPVHF' A
#
# COMPACT_ATOMS: atom_id res chain seq x y z
N GLY A 1 1.71 15.99 12.33
CA GLY A 1 0.49 15.18 12.10
C GLY A 1 0.85 14.05 11.17
N CYS A 2 0.10 12.95 11.20
CA CYS A 2 0.10 11.99 10.09
C CYS A 2 -0.66 12.64 8.94
N TYR A 3 0.08 13.13 7.94
CA TYR A 3 -0.49 13.65 6.70
C TYR A 3 -0.17 12.66 5.60
N PHE A 4 -1.16 12.37 4.78
CA PHE A 4 -1.02 11.50 3.62
C PHE A 4 -1.13 12.34 2.36
N GLU A 5 -0.43 11.93 1.32
CA GLU A 5 -0.39 12.63 0.03
C GLU A 5 -0.78 11.65 -1.07
N GLU A 6 -1.57 12.15 -2.02
CA GLU A 6 -1.89 11.41 -3.23
C GLU A 6 -1.61 12.29 -4.45
N GLY A 7 -0.72 11.82 -5.32
CA GLY A 7 -0.20 12.66 -6.41
C GLY A 7 0.62 13.80 -5.83
N GLU A 8 0.19 15.04 -6.06
CA GLU A 8 0.83 16.26 -5.55
C GLU A 8 -0.09 17.00 -4.55
N GLU A 9 -1.11 16.32 -4.02
CA GLU A 9 -2.10 16.90 -3.11
C GLU A 9 -2.04 16.24 -1.73
N VAL A 10 -1.73 17.04 -0.71
CA VAL A 10 -1.81 16.62 0.70
C VAL A 10 -3.28 16.49 1.12
N LYS A 11 -3.64 15.34 1.70
CA LYS A 11 -4.97 15.01 2.20
C LYS A 11 -5.00 15.06 3.74
N PRO A 12 -5.20 16.24 4.35
CA PRO A 12 -5.08 16.40 5.80
C PRO A 12 -6.15 15.68 6.61
N GLU A 13 -7.30 15.37 6.01
CA GLU A 13 -8.40 14.64 6.66
C GLU A 13 -8.37 13.12 6.41
N MET A 14 -7.38 12.61 5.67
CA MET A 14 -7.28 11.19 5.39
C MET A 14 -6.95 10.42 6.67
N SER A 15 -7.80 9.45 7.01
CA SER A 15 -7.55 8.55 8.14
C SER A 15 -6.41 7.58 7.82
N VAL A 16 -5.76 7.05 8.87
CA VAL A 16 -4.72 6.02 8.73
C VAL A 16 -5.26 4.77 8.02
N GLU A 17 -6.50 4.38 8.30
CA GLU A 17 -7.16 3.24 7.66
C GLU A 17 -7.38 3.49 6.16
N SER A 18 -7.88 4.68 5.80
CA SER A 18 -8.08 5.07 4.41
C SER A 18 -6.74 5.11 3.65
N ALA A 19 -5.70 5.67 4.25
CA ALA A 19 -4.37 5.72 3.66
C ALA A 19 -3.78 4.32 3.48
N TYR A 20 -3.95 3.44 4.47
CA TYR A 20 -3.51 2.05 4.38
C TYR A 20 -4.20 1.32 3.24
N ASN A 21 -5.54 1.37 3.16
CA ASN A 21 -6.29 0.74 2.08
C ASN A 21 -5.85 1.26 0.72
N ARG A 22 -5.70 2.58 0.59
CA ARG A 22 -5.28 3.21 -0.66
C ARG A 22 -3.86 2.78 -1.10
N SER A 23 -2.94 2.66 -0.15
CA SER A 23 -1.59 2.19 -0.42
C SER A 23 -1.58 0.73 -0.90
N MET A 24 -2.41 -0.13 -0.31
CA MET A 24 -2.56 -1.53 -0.71
C MET A 24 -3.17 -1.67 -2.11
N GLU A 25 -4.24 -0.93 -2.40
CA GLU A 25 -4.85 -0.89 -3.75
C GLU A 25 -3.83 -0.49 -4.81
N THR A 26 -3.02 0.53 -4.53
CA THR A 26 -1.99 1.02 -5.45
C THR A 26 -0.95 -0.05 -5.76
N VAL A 27 -0.42 -0.72 -4.74
CA VAL A 27 0.58 -1.78 -4.92
C VAL A 27 -0.02 -2.99 -5.65
N ILE A 28 -1.25 -3.39 -5.31
CA ILE A 28 -1.94 -4.51 -5.98
C ILE A 28 -2.15 -4.20 -7.46
N SER A 29 -2.68 -3.02 -7.79
CA SER A 29 -2.90 -2.62 -9.18
C SER A 29 -1.60 -2.57 -9.99
N TRP A 30 -0.51 -2.09 -9.37
CA TRP A 30 0.80 -2.13 -10.01
C TRP A 30 1.31 -3.55 -10.24
N ILE A 31 1.12 -4.47 -9.26
CA ILE A 31 1.50 -5.88 -9.41
C ILE A 31 0.74 -6.52 -10.57
N GLU A 32 -0.58 -6.33 -10.64
CA GLU A 32 -1.42 -6.88 -11.70
C GLU A 32 -0.98 -6.40 -13.09
N LYS A 33 -0.48 -5.16 -13.18
CA LYS A 33 -0.08 -4.53 -14.44
C LYS A 33 1.34 -4.90 -14.88
N GLU A 34 2.28 -4.94 -13.94
CA GLU A 34 3.72 -4.97 -14.26
C GLU A 34 4.37 -6.32 -14.00
N ILE A 35 3.76 -7.20 -13.19
CA ILE A 35 4.38 -8.46 -12.78
C ILE A 35 3.81 -9.64 -13.59
N ASP A 36 4.70 -10.40 -14.21
CA ASP A 36 4.35 -11.69 -14.80
C ASP A 36 4.10 -12.72 -13.68
N GLN A 37 2.82 -12.92 -13.36
CA GLN A 37 2.36 -13.85 -12.33
C GLN A 37 2.60 -15.33 -12.67
N THR A 38 2.94 -15.66 -13.93
CA THR A 38 3.30 -17.04 -14.31
C THR A 38 4.75 -17.37 -13.98
N LYS A 39 5.60 -16.34 -13.85
CA LYS A 39 7.03 -16.48 -13.57
C LYS A 39 7.44 -15.98 -12.19
N THR A 40 6.60 -15.16 -11.55
CA THR A 40 6.92 -14.47 -10.30
C THR A 40 5.89 -14.82 -9.23
N TYR A 41 6.37 -15.28 -8.08
CA TYR A 41 5.54 -15.52 -6.90
C TYR A 41 5.61 -14.33 -5.95
N VAL A 42 4.46 -13.71 -5.69
CA VAL A 42 4.35 -12.52 -4.82
C VAL A 42 3.84 -12.93 -3.44
N ILE A 43 4.52 -12.45 -2.40
CA ILE A 43 4.18 -12.73 -1.00
C ILE A 43 4.01 -11.40 -0.27
N PHE A 44 2.91 -11.26 0.48
CA PHE A 44 2.71 -10.17 1.42
C PHE A 44 2.94 -10.65 2.84
N ARG A 45 3.85 -9.97 3.56
CA ARG A 45 4.02 -10.16 5.00
C ARG A 45 3.20 -9.11 5.72
N THR A 46 2.25 -9.57 6.53
CA THR A 46 1.38 -8.70 7.33
C THR A 46 2.10 -8.19 8.59
N PHE A 47 1.41 -7.35 9.36
CA PHE A 47 1.89 -6.77 10.60
C PHE A 47 2.55 -7.81 11.52
N ALA A 48 3.77 -7.49 11.98
CA ALA A 48 4.48 -8.29 12.97
C ALA A 48 4.29 -7.65 14.35
N PRO A 49 3.60 -8.31 15.30
CA PRO A 49 3.24 -7.73 16.59
C PRO A 49 4.44 -7.57 17.54
N VAL A 50 5.55 -8.24 17.26
CA VAL A 50 6.78 -8.15 18.04
C VAL A 50 7.97 -8.01 17.09
N HIS A 51 8.75 -6.96 17.31
CA HIS A 51 10.11 -6.84 16.84
C HIS A 51 11.01 -7.19 18.03
N PHE A 52 11.79 -8.26 17.91
CA PHE A 52 12.89 -8.55 18.85
C PHE A 52 14.13 -7.82 18.38
#